data_AF-A0A935M594-F1
#
_entry.id   AF-A0A935M594-F1
#
_cell.length_a   1.000
_cell.length_b   1.000
_cell.length_c   1.000
_cell.angle_alpha   90.00
_cell.angle_beta   90.00
_cell.angle_gamma   90.00
#
_symmetry.space_group_name_H-M   'P 1'
#
loop_
_entity.id
_entity.type
_entity.pdbx_description
1 polymer ?
#
loop_
_entity_poly.entity_id
_entity_poly.type
_entity_poly.pdbx_seq_one_letter_code
_entity_poly.pdbx_strand_id
1 'polypeptide(L)' 'MDQLNISDTARIYLRNSSSPYNIVDSAKSVVDAATLTGSFLFINAPAGTYYLQVKGRNCIETWSKSGGETYNQVQF' A
#
# COMPACT_ATOMS: atom_id res chain seq x y z
N MET A 1 -31.79 3.62 7.32
CA MET A 1 -30.80 2.52 7.45
C MET A 1 -29.87 2.61 6.26
N ASP A 2 -29.18 3.73 6.19
CA ASP A 2 -28.10 4.05 5.28
C ASP A 2 -27.00 3.03 5.52
N GLN A 3 -27.00 1.98 4.69
CA GLN A 3 -25.90 1.05 4.59
C GLN A 3 -24.74 1.85 4.01
N LEU A 4 -24.03 2.54 4.90
CA LEU A 4 -22.73 3.13 4.64
C LEU A 4 -21.86 1.95 4.20
N ASN A 5 -21.81 1.74 2.89
CA ASN A 5 -20.97 0.77 2.22
C ASN A 5 -19.53 1.30 2.35
N ILE A 6 -18.97 1.20 3.55
CA ILE A 6 -17.65 1.74 3.92
C ILE A 6 -16.59 0.79 3.37
N SER A 7 -16.64 0.46 2.09
CA SER A 7 -15.48 -0.09 1.43
C SER A 7 -14.58 1.10 1.11
N ASP A 8 -13.62 1.40 1.99
CA ASP A 8 -12.67 2.49 1.71
C ASP A 8 -11.66 2.03 0.66
N THR A 9 -11.26 2.92 -0.23
CA THR A 9 -10.27 2.59 -1.25
C THR A 9 -8.94 3.19 -0.84
N ALA A 10 -8.00 2.34 -0.43
CA ALA A 10 -6.64 2.75 -0.17
C ALA A 10 -5.76 2.51 -1.40
N ARG A 11 -4.78 3.37 -1.57
CA ARG A 11 -3.70 3.25 -2.54
C ARG A 11 -2.40 3.18 -1.78
N ILE A 12 -1.60 2.17 -2.04
CA ILE A 12 -0.27 2.03 -1.47
C ILE A 12 0.74 2.26 -2.58
N TYR A 13 1.69 3.13 -2.35
CA TYR A 13 2.85 3.37 -3.20
C TYR A 13 4.07 2.74 -2.57
N LEU A 14 4.83 2.03 -3.37
CA LEU A 14 6.09 1.44 -2.99
C LEU A 14 7.22 2.36 -3.44
N ARG A 15 8.07 2.81 -2.51
CA ARG A 15 9.18 3.73 -2.76
C ARG A 15 10.52 3.08 -2.46
N ASN A 16 11.51 3.34 -3.29
CA ASN A 16 12.87 2.84 -3.08
C ASN A 16 13.45 3.33 -1.74
N SER A 17 14.34 2.56 -1.09
CA SER A 17 14.96 2.95 0.17
C SER A 17 16.11 3.96 0.01
N SER A 18 16.63 4.09 -1.21
CA SER A 18 17.72 5.01 -1.57
C SER A 18 17.19 6.26 -2.27
N SER A 19 17.74 7.44 -1.92
CA SER A 19 17.52 8.67 -2.69
C SER A 19 17.78 8.43 -4.17
N PRO A 20 16.89 8.81 -5.10
CA PRO A 20 15.80 9.78 -4.97
C PRO A 20 14.41 9.26 -4.53
N TYR A 21 14.33 8.13 -3.80
CA TYR A 21 13.07 7.54 -3.30
C TYR A 21 11.98 7.40 -4.39
N ASN A 22 12.41 6.97 -5.59
CA ASN A 22 11.50 6.79 -6.72
C ASN A 22 10.37 5.82 -6.37
N ILE A 23 9.17 6.11 -6.88
CA ILE A 23 8.03 5.21 -6.80
C ILE A 23 8.32 4.03 -7.72
N VAL A 24 8.44 2.86 -7.14
CA VAL A 24 8.70 1.59 -7.83
C VAL A 24 7.41 1.01 -8.35
N ASP A 25 6.37 0.99 -7.51
CA ASP A 25 5.06 0.44 -7.87
C ASP A 25 3.94 1.13 -7.08
N SER A 26 2.70 0.94 -7.52
CA SER A 26 1.52 1.39 -6.81
C SER A 26 0.41 0.36 -6.91
N ALA A 27 -0.10 -0.08 -5.76
CA ALA A 27 -1.25 -0.96 -5.68
C ALA A 27 -2.46 -0.17 -5.19
N LYS A 28 -3.60 -0.36 -5.85
CA LYS A 28 -4.89 0.16 -5.41
C LYS A 28 -5.78 -1.01 -5.09
N SER A 29 -6.30 -1.05 -3.87
CA SER A 29 -7.27 -2.07 -3.47
C SER A 29 -8.37 -1.48 -2.61
N VAL A 30 -9.50 -2.17 -2.60
CA VAL A 30 -10.64 -1.80 -1.76
C VAL A 30 -10.45 -2.51 -0.42
N VAL A 31 -10.35 -1.73 0.64
CA VAL A 31 -10.32 -2.21 2.01
C VAL A 31 -11.76 -2.29 2.48
N ASP A 32 -12.14 -3.47 2.92
CA ASP A 32 -13.44 -3.68 3.53
C ASP A 32 -13.41 -3.10 4.96
N ALA A 33 -14.28 -2.15 5.33
CA ALA A 33 -14.25 -1.58 6.67
C ALA A 33 -14.78 -2.50 7.77
N ALA A 34 -15.45 -3.61 7.44
CA ALA A 34 -15.87 -4.57 8.47
C ALA A 34 -14.67 -5.39 8.96
N THR A 35 -13.75 -5.75 8.06
CA THR A 35 -12.54 -6.52 8.40
C THR A 35 -11.29 -5.66 8.54
N LEU A 36 -11.30 -4.42 8.04
CA LEU A 36 -10.12 -3.55 7.89
C LEU A 36 -8.95 -4.24 7.15
N THR A 37 -9.25 -5.25 6.35
CA THR A 37 -8.28 -5.99 5.55
C THR A 37 -8.47 -5.69 4.08
N GLY A 38 -7.35 -5.55 3.37
CA GLY A 38 -7.32 -5.36 1.93
C GLY A 38 -6.05 -5.99 1.38
N SER A 39 -6.20 -6.79 0.33
CA SER A 39 -5.05 -7.38 -0.35
C SER A 39 -4.52 -6.40 -1.39
N PHE A 40 -3.28 -5.95 -1.20
CA PHE A 40 -2.58 -5.09 -2.14
C PHE A 40 -1.50 -5.92 -2.84
N LEU A 41 -1.63 -6.06 -4.16
CA LEU A 41 -0.71 -6.85 -4.96
C LEU A 41 0.19 -5.90 -5.76
N PHE A 42 1.50 -5.99 -5.56
CA PHE A 42 2.52 -5.23 -6.29
C PHE A 42 3.21 -6.18 -7.29
N ILE A 43 2.69 -6.27 -8.52
CA ILE A 43 3.21 -7.22 -9.51
C ILE A 43 4.55 -6.75 -10.10
N ASN A 44 4.77 -5.44 -10.21
CA ASN A 44 5.96 -4.89 -10.86
C ASN A 44 7.11 -4.59 -9.89
N ALA A 45 6.90 -4.81 -8.58
CA ALA A 45 7.92 -4.55 -7.58
C ALA A 45 8.80 -5.79 -7.35
N PRO A 46 10.09 -5.76 -7.71
CA PRO A 46 11.00 -6.85 -7.40
C PRO A 46 11.22 -6.94 -5.88
N ALA A 47 11.53 -8.14 -5.37
CA ALA A 47 11.78 -8.33 -3.95
C ALA A 47 12.94 -7.45 -3.44
N GLY A 48 12.72 -6.74 -2.33
CA GLY A 48 13.66 -5.76 -1.82
C GLY A 48 13.11 -4.96 -0.64
N THR A 49 13.92 -4.05 -0.11
CA THR A 49 13.50 -3.16 0.99
C THR A 49 12.95 -1.87 0.43
N TYR A 50 11.70 -1.57 0.75
CA TYR A 50 11.01 -0.39 0.24
C TYR A 50 10.24 0.34 1.33
N TYR A 51 10.04 1.63 1.13
CA TYR A 51 9.10 2.40 1.93
C TYR A 51 7.68 2.22 1.38
N LEU A 52 6.74 1.89 2.25
CA LEU A 52 5.33 1.88 1.91
C LEU A 52 4.73 3.24 2.26
N GLN A 53 4.11 3.88 1.27
CA GLN A 53 3.32 5.08 1.44
C GLN A 53 1.85 4.72 1.21
N VAL A 54 1.06 4.73 2.26
CA VAL A 54 -0.38 4.44 2.23
C VAL A 54 -1.14 5.76 2.09
N LYS A 55 -2.03 5.84 1.10
CA LYS A 55 -2.86 6.99 0.79
C LYS A 55 -4.32 6.57 0.65
N GLY A 56 -5.17 6.98 1.58
CA GLY A 56 -6.62 6.81 1.47
C GLY A 56 -7.25 7.84 0.54
N ARG A 57 -8.43 7.55 -0.02
CA ARG A 57 -9.18 8.49 -0.87
C ARG A 57 -9.65 9.72 -0.09
N ASN A 58 -9.92 9.54 1.20
CA ASN A 58 -10.39 10.59 2.11
C ASN A 58 -9.66 10.55 3.46
N CYS A 59 -8.43 10.02 3.48
CA CYS A 59 -7.68 9.77 4.71
C CYS A 59 -6.26 10.34 4.62
N ILE A 60 -5.63 10.45 5.78
CA ILE A 60 -4.24 10.86 5.95
C ILE A 60 -3.31 9.92 5.19
N GLU A 61 -2.33 10.51 4.51
CA GLU A 61 -1.24 9.77 3.90
C GLU A 61 -0.20 9.40 4.98
N THR A 62 0.13 8.12 5.08
CA THR A 62 1.03 7.58 6.11
C THR A 62 2.18 6.82 5.47
N TRP A 63 3.36 6.90 6.09
CA TRP A 63 4.58 6.25 5.61
C TRP A 63 5.04 5.20 6.61
N SER A 64 5.61 4.11 6.10
CA SER A 64 6.27 3.10 6.94
C SER A 64 7.50 3.63 7.67
N LYS A 65 7.87 2.93 8.74
CA LYS A 65 9.02 3.23 9.60
C LYS A 65 10.29 3.44 8.78
N SER A 66 11.14 4.35 9.27
CA SER A 66 12.51 4.54 8.77
C SER A 66 13.27 3.21 8.81
N GLY A 67 13.77 2.75 7.65
CA GLY A 67 14.34 1.41 7.48
C GLY A 67 13.63 0.55 6.42
N GLY A 68 12.41 0.92 6.02
CA GLY A 68 11.64 0.21 5.00
C GLY A 68 11.17 -1.18 5.45
N GLU A 69 10.20 -1.73 4.73
CA GLU A 69 9.72 -3.09 4.96
C GLU A 69 10.27 -3.98 3.83
N THR A 70 10.68 -5.20 4.18
CA THR A 70 11.11 -6.18 3.19
C THR A 70 9.87 -6.70 2.45
N TYR A 71 9.78 -6.35 1.18
CA TYR A 71 8.78 -6.91 0.28
C TYR A 71 9.35 -8.17 -0.38
N ASN A 72 8.77 -9.33 -0.08
CA ASN A 72 9.03 -10.56 -0.82
C ASN A 72 7.90 -10.75 -1.84
N GLN A 73 8.26 -10.77 -3.13
CA GLN A 73 7.31 -11.14 -4.17
C GLN A 73 6.89 -12.60 -3.93
N VAL A 74 5.60 -12.83 -3.68
CA VAL A 74 5.04 -14.18 -3.68
C VAL A 74 4.90 -14.60 -5.13
N GLN A 75 5.83 -15.44 -5.57
CA GLN A 75 5.80 -16.09 -6.88
C GLN A 75 4.85 -17.30 -6.80
N PHE A 76 3.80 -17.30 -7.62
CA PHE A 76 2.96 -18.49 -7.84
C PHE A 76 3.69 -19.51 -8.70
#